data_AF-A0A7Y2UPG9-F1
#
_entry.id   AF-A0A7Y2UPG9-F1
#
_cell.length_a   1.000
_cell.length_b   1.000
_cell.length_c   1.000
_cell.angle_alpha   90.00
_cell.angle_beta   90.00
_cell.angle_gamma   90.00
#
_symmetry.space_group_name_H-M   'P 1'
#
loop_
_entity.id
_entity.type
_entity.pdbx_description
1 polymer ?
#
loop_
_entity_poly.entity_id
_entity_poly.type
_entity_poly.pdbx_seq_one_letter_code
_entity_poly.pdbx_strand_id
1 'polypeptide(L)'
;SCYDEFKTPDLELIIILKGSASLTTGGDMVWLNRTGNPALAAGGMGDVLSGLIGSFICQGMKPVDASRYGVYLHGCCGDDLQTRTGAGFSASDLADELPTVLGNIMRDYDENRA
;
A
#
# COMPACT_ATOMS: atom_id res chain seq x y z
N SER A 1 7.31 -14.86 15.94
CA SER A 1 6.90 -14.43 14.59
C SER A 1 8.01 -13.55 14.00
N CYS A 2 8.02 -13.26 12.70
CA CYS A 2 9.03 -12.33 12.13
C CYS A 2 9.01 -10.96 12.83
N TYR A 3 7.84 -10.54 13.33
CA TYR A 3 7.70 -9.35 14.16
C TYR A 3 8.50 -9.43 15.47
N ASP A 4 8.44 -10.55 16.18
CA ASP A 4 9.18 -10.74 17.44
C ASP A 4 10.70 -10.80 17.25
N GLU A 5 11.16 -11.19 16.06
CA GLU A 5 12.58 -11.24 15.72
C GLU A 5 13.17 -9.84 15.49
N PHE A 6 12.38 -8.93 14.90
CA PHE A 6 12.83 -7.56 14.62
C PHE A 6 12.46 -6.55 15.71
N LYS A 7 11.50 -6.87 16.58
CA LYS A 7 11.07 -5.98 17.67
C LYS A 7 12.13 -5.86 18.74
N THR A 8 12.48 -4.61 19.06
CA THR A 8 13.21 -4.26 20.29
C THR A 8 12.23 -3.72 21.34
N PRO A 9 12.54 -3.82 22.64
CA PRO A 9 11.63 -3.39 23.72
C PRO A 9 11.17 -1.93 23.61
N ASP A 10 12.00 -1.08 23.00
CA ASP A 10 11.80 0.37 22.98
C ASP A 10 11.16 0.89 21.68
N LEU A 11 10.81 0.00 20.73
CA LEU A 11 10.26 0.39 19.43
C LEU A 11 8.93 -0.30 19.14
N GLU A 12 7.93 0.51 18.79
CA GLU A 12 6.76 0.03 18.06
C GLU A 12 7.10 -0.04 16.57
N LEU A 13 7.07 -1.25 16.02
CA LEU A 13 7.37 -1.50 14.61
C LEU A 13 6.10 -1.82 13.84
N ILE A 14 6.08 -1.43 12.57
CA ILE A 14 5.14 -1.93 11.59
C ILE A 14 5.94 -2.56 10.47
N ILE A 15 5.66 -3.83 10.18
CA ILE A 15 6.38 -4.61 9.19
C ILE A 15 5.46 -4.79 7.98
N ILE A 16 5.95 -4.36 6.82
CA ILE A 16 5.36 -4.65 5.52
C ILE A 16 6.26 -5.66 4.81
N LEU A 17 5.82 -6.90 4.71
CA LEU A 17 6.47 -7.93 3.91
C LEU A 17 5.88 -7.90 2.50
N LYS A 18 6.63 -7.31 1.56
CA LYS A 18 6.22 -7.21 0.15
C LYS A 18 6.32 -8.57 -0.55
N GLY A 19 5.31 -8.91 -1.34
CA GLY A 19 5.23 -10.12 -2.15
C GLY A 19 3.98 -10.09 -3.04
N SER A 20 3.71 -11.19 -3.76
CA SER A 20 2.49 -11.34 -4.59
C SER A 20 1.20 -11.19 -3.80
N ALA A 21 1.25 -11.43 -2.48
CA ALA A 21 0.27 -10.95 -1.52
C ALA A 21 1.05 -10.33 -0.35
N SER A 22 0.98 -9.00 -0.23
CA SER A 22 1.77 -8.29 0.78
C SER A 22 1.14 -8.45 2.16
N LEU A 23 1.97 -8.68 3.16
CA LEU A 23 1.55 -8.79 4.57
C LEU A 23 1.94 -7.53 5.32
N THR A 24 1.02 -6.98 6.10
CA THR A 24 1.31 -5.88 7.04
C THR A 24 1.03 -6.35 8.46
N THR A 25 1.87 -6.03 9.43
CA THR A 25 1.61 -6.32 10.84
C THR A 25 2.20 -5.26 11.76
N GLY A 26 1.45 -4.94 12.83
CA GLY A 26 1.93 -4.15 13.96
C GLY A 26 2.22 -4.99 15.21
N GLY A 27 2.19 -6.33 15.09
CA GLY A 27 2.40 -7.28 16.19
C GLY A 27 1.18 -8.12 16.54
N ASP A 28 0.03 -7.46 16.73
CA ASP A 28 -1.17 -8.16 17.23
C ASP A 28 -2.00 -8.81 16.11
N MET A 29 -2.00 -8.18 14.93
CA MET A 29 -2.76 -8.64 13.77
C MET A 29 -1.89 -8.63 12.51
N VAL A 30 -2.23 -9.52 11.58
CA VAL A 30 -1.63 -9.60 10.25
C VAL A 30 -2.70 -9.29 9.23
N TRP A 31 -2.48 -8.27 8.41
CA TRP A 31 -3.33 -7.91 7.28
C TRP A 31 -2.73 -8.46 6.00
N LEU A 32 -3.54 -9.17 5.23
CA LEU A 32 -3.20 -9.67 3.91
C LEU A 32 -3.74 -8.72 2.84
N ASN A 33 -2.86 -8.09 2.08
CA ASN A 33 -3.23 -7.39 0.87
C ASN A 33 -3.15 -8.33 -0.34
N ARG A 34 -4.26 -8.42 -1.08
CA ARG A 34 -4.37 -9.24 -2.30
C ARG A 34 -4.33 -8.42 -3.59
N THR A 35 -4.25 -7.09 -3.48
CA THR A 35 -4.10 -6.20 -4.64
C THR A 35 -2.63 -6.09 -5.03
N GLY A 36 -2.41 -5.70 -6.27
CA GLY A 36 -1.10 -5.59 -6.88
C GLY A 36 -0.74 -6.81 -7.71
N ASN A 37 0.29 -6.63 -8.53
CA ASN A 37 0.69 -7.60 -9.53
C ASN A 37 2.22 -7.57 -9.73
N PRO A 38 2.80 -8.52 -10.50
CA PRO A 38 4.24 -8.63 -10.66
C PRO A 38 4.94 -7.38 -11.23
N ALA A 39 4.24 -6.49 -11.94
CA ALA A 39 4.84 -5.26 -12.44
C ALA A 39 5.26 -4.29 -11.32
N LEU A 40 4.75 -4.47 -10.10
CA LEU A 40 5.19 -3.75 -8.90
C LEU A 40 6.57 -4.17 -8.39
N ALA A 41 7.17 -5.21 -8.95
CA ALA A 41 8.55 -5.62 -8.65
C ALA A 41 9.60 -4.79 -9.41
N ALA A 42 9.25 -3.57 -9.83
CA ALA A 42 10.14 -2.63 -10.50
C ALA A 42 10.84 -1.67 -9.51
N GLY A 43 11.96 -1.09 -9.95
CA GLY A 43 12.69 -0.08 -9.17
C GLY A 43 11.82 1.14 -8.87
N GLY A 44 11.95 1.69 -7.66
CA GLY A 44 11.20 2.88 -7.22
C GLY A 44 9.80 2.61 -6.64
N MET A 45 9.21 1.44 -6.85
CA MET A 45 7.88 1.11 -6.29
C MET A 45 7.86 1.15 -4.76
N GLY A 46 8.98 0.75 -4.13
CA GLY A 46 9.15 0.88 -2.68
C GLY A 46 9.18 2.33 -2.18
N ASP A 47 9.74 3.25 -2.97
CA ASP A 47 9.82 4.67 -2.63
C ASP A 47 8.45 5.32 -2.71
N VAL A 48 7.67 4.98 -3.75
CA VAL A 48 6.28 5.44 -3.89
C VAL A 48 5.41 4.94 -2.75
N LEU A 49 5.50 3.65 -2.41
CA LEU A 49 4.77 3.10 -1.25
C LEU A 49 5.15 3.81 0.05
N SER A 50 6.44 4.04 0.28
CA SER A 50 6.91 4.70 1.51
C SER A 50 6.47 6.16 1.57
N GLY A 51 6.53 6.88 0.44
CA GLY A 51 6.03 8.24 0.32
C GLY A 51 4.52 8.35 0.55
N LEU A 52 3.75 7.41 -0.01
CA LEU A 52 2.31 7.31 0.21
C LEU A 52 1.99 7.10 1.69
N ILE A 53 2.62 6.13 2.35
CA ILE A 53 2.42 5.87 3.78
C ILE A 53 2.78 7.11 4.61
N GLY A 54 3.93 7.73 4.33
CA GLY A 54 4.34 8.98 4.98
C GLY A 54 3.31 10.09 4.79
N SER A 55 2.73 10.22 3.60
CA SER A 55 1.70 11.22 3.31
C SER A 55 0.44 11.01 4.15
N PHE A 56 0.01 9.76 4.37
CA PHE A 56 -1.14 9.46 5.23
C PHE A 56 -0.84 9.75 6.69
N ILE A 57 0.37 9.42 7.16
CA ILE A 57 0.79 9.75 8.53
C ILE A 57 0.78 11.27 8.75
N CYS A 58 1.33 12.05 7.81
CA CYS A 58 1.31 13.52 7.86
C CYS A 58 -0.12 14.10 7.86
N GLN A 59 -1.09 13.39 7.31
CA GLN A 59 -2.51 13.76 7.34
C GLN A 59 -3.22 13.35 8.65
N GLY A 60 -2.49 12.79 9.62
CA GLY A 60 -3.02 12.42 10.94
C GLY A 60 -3.53 10.98 11.04
N MET A 61 -3.27 10.14 10.03
CA MET A 61 -3.63 8.73 10.08
C MET A 61 -2.68 7.97 11.02
N LYS A 62 -3.23 7.02 11.79
CA LYS A 62 -2.40 6.15 12.64
C LYS A 62 -1.41 5.36 11.77
N PRO A 63 -0.14 5.17 12.19
CA PRO A 63 0.87 4.49 11.37
C PRO A 63 0.44 3.10 10.85
N VAL A 64 -0.26 2.31 11.66
CA VAL A 64 -0.73 0.97 11.26
C VAL A 64 -1.82 1.03 10.18
N ASP A 65 -2.72 2.02 10.30
CA ASP A 65 -3.77 2.26 9.32
C ASP A 65 -3.17 2.81 8.01
N ALA A 66 -2.26 3.79 8.12
CA ALA A 66 -1.53 4.34 6.98
C ALA A 66 -0.77 3.25 6.21
N SER A 67 -0.15 2.33 6.92
CA SER A 67 0.61 1.22 6.33
C SER A 67 -0.30 0.27 5.55
N ARG A 68 -1.38 -0.23 6.16
CA ARG A 68 -2.27 -1.19 5.48
C ARG A 68 -3.04 -0.55 4.32
N TYR A 69 -3.49 0.70 4.47
CA TYR A 69 -4.21 1.41 3.41
C TYR A 69 -3.26 1.85 2.30
N GLY A 70 -2.03 2.25 2.63
CA GLY A 70 -1.00 2.55 1.64
C GLY A 70 -0.65 1.33 0.78
N VAL A 71 -0.44 0.16 1.41
CA VAL A 71 -0.18 -1.09 0.70
C VAL A 71 -1.35 -1.47 -0.21
N TYR A 72 -2.59 -1.33 0.28
CA TYR A 72 -3.79 -1.61 -0.50
C TYR A 72 -3.92 -0.69 -1.72
N LEU A 73 -3.85 0.63 -1.52
CA LEU A 73 -3.99 1.63 -2.57
C LEU A 73 -2.87 1.51 -3.62
N HIS A 74 -1.63 1.31 -3.18
CA HIS A 74 -0.50 1.06 -4.08
C HIS A 74 -0.73 -0.17 -4.96
N GLY A 75 -1.27 -1.26 -4.38
CA GLY A 75 -1.64 -2.45 -5.15
C GLY A 75 -2.77 -2.18 -6.15
N CYS A 76 -3.83 -1.47 -5.75
CA CYS A 76 -4.92 -1.07 -6.65
C CYS A 76 -4.44 -0.24 -7.84
N CYS A 77 -3.50 0.68 -7.62
CA CYS A 77 -2.90 1.48 -8.70
C CYS A 77 -2.13 0.59 -9.67
N GLY A 78 -1.36 -0.37 -9.14
CA GLY A 78 -0.69 -1.36 -9.97
C GLY A 78 -1.67 -2.17 -10.82
N ASP A 79 -2.78 -2.61 -10.23
CA ASP A 79 -3.79 -3.41 -10.92
C ASP A 79 -4.50 -2.61 -12.01
N ASP A 80 -4.87 -1.35 -11.73
CA ASP A 80 -5.46 -0.46 -12.73
C ASP A 80 -4.50 -0.21 -13.90
N LEU A 81 -3.25 0.18 -13.61
CA LEU A 81 -2.22 0.41 -14.64
C LEU A 81 -1.98 -0.82 -15.49
N GLN A 82 -1.94 -2.01 -14.89
CA GLN A 82 -1.75 -3.26 -15.62
C GLN A 82 -2.84 -3.50 -16.67
N THR A 83 -4.08 -3.06 -16.44
CA THR A 83 -5.15 -3.19 -17.45
C THR A 83 -4.86 -2.37 -18.72
N ARG A 84 -4.09 -1.29 -18.60
CA ARG A 84 -3.83 -0.33 -19.69
C ARG A 84 -2.46 -0.51 -20.32
N THR A 85 -1.46 -0.93 -19.55
CA THR A 85 -0.06 -1.00 -19.99
C THR A 85 0.54 -2.41 -19.93
N GLY A 86 -0.23 -3.40 -19.48
CA GLY A 86 0.24 -4.77 -19.31
C GLY A 86 1.28 -4.88 -18.19
N ALA A 87 2.47 -5.37 -18.50
CA ALA A 87 3.52 -5.61 -17.51
C ALA A 87 4.50 -4.43 -17.32
N GLY A 88 4.26 -3.29 -17.98
CA GLY A 88 5.22 -2.17 -18.03
C GLY A 88 4.62 -0.84 -17.57
N PHE A 89 5.00 -0.38 -16.38
CA PHE A 89 4.79 0.99 -15.93
C PHE A 89 5.89 1.35 -14.91
N SER A 90 6.24 2.63 -14.85
CA SER A 90 7.26 3.15 -13.95
C SER A 90 6.69 3.47 -12.57
N ALA A 91 7.57 3.70 -11.60
CA ALA A 91 7.18 4.22 -10.29
C ALA A 91 6.49 5.59 -10.39
N SER A 92 6.91 6.44 -11.33
CA SER A 92 6.25 7.73 -11.57
C SER A 92 4.84 7.56 -12.12
N ASP A 93 4.62 6.64 -13.06
CA ASP A 93 3.28 6.33 -13.57
C ASP A 93 2.35 5.86 -12.45
N LEU A 94 2.87 5.03 -11.52
CA LEU A 94 2.10 4.60 -10.35
C LEU A 94 1.79 5.76 -9.40
N ALA A 95 2.75 6.65 -9.16
CA ALA A 95 2.54 7.82 -8.31
C ALA A 95 1.48 8.76 -8.89
N ASP A 96 1.48 8.96 -10.21
CA ASP A 96 0.49 9.77 -10.92
C ASP A 96 -0.91 9.12 -10.93
N GLU A 97 -0.99 7.79 -10.80
CA GLU A 97 -2.26 7.05 -10.73
C GLU A 97 -2.95 7.16 -9.35
N LEU A 98 -2.19 7.44 -8.28
CA LEU A 98 -2.72 7.46 -6.90
C LEU A 98 -3.98 8.31 -6.72
N PRO A 99 -4.05 9.58 -7.20
CA PRO A 99 -5.22 10.42 -7.00
C PRO A 99 -6.47 9.88 -7.71
N THR A 100 -6.30 9.29 -8.90
CA THR A 100 -7.39 8.74 -9.69
C THR A 100 -8.03 7.55 -8.99
N VAL A 101 -7.21 6.58 -8.57
CA VAL A 101 -7.69 5.37 -7.91
C VAL A 101 -8.28 5.68 -6.54
N LEU A 102 -7.64 6.57 -5.77
CA LEU A 102 -8.21 7.03 -4.49
C LEU A 102 -9.57 7.70 -4.69
N GLY A 103 -9.72 8.56 -5.69
CA GLY A 103 -10.98 9.21 -6.02
C GLY A 103 -12.09 8.22 -6.39
N ASN A 104 -11.76 7.16 -7.11
CA ASN A 104 -12.71 6.09 -7.45
C ASN A 104 -13.16 5.32 -6.19
N ILE A 105 -12.22 4.93 -5.32
CA ILE A 105 -12.53 4.25 -4.05
C ILE A 105 -13.46 5.10 -3.18
N MET A 106 -13.22 6.41 -3.11
CA MET A 106 -14.07 7.34 -2.35
C MET A 106 -15.47 7.45 -2.95
N ARG A 107 -15.59 7.55 -4.27
CA ARG A 107 -16.89 7.59 -4.95
C ARG A 107 -17.69 6.31 -4.69
N ASP A 108 -17.07 5.15 -4.84
CA ASP A 108 -17.72 3.86 -4.59
C ASP A 108 -18.19 3.75 -3.14
N TYR A 109 -17.41 4.28 -2.19
CA TYR A 109 -17.81 4.29 -0.78
C TYR A 109 -19.04 5.16 -0.52
N ASP A 110 -19.13 6.32 -1.16
CA ASP A 110 -20.26 7.24 -1.03
C ASP A 110 -21.53 6.64 -1.67
N GLU A 111 -21.41 6.03 -2.85
CA GLU A 111 -22.52 5.38 -3.56
C GLU A 111 -23.07 4.17 -2.79
N ASN A 112 -22.20 3.36 -2.17
CA ASN A 112 -22.62 2.20 -1.38
C ASN A 112 -23.18 2.55 0.00
N ARG A 113 -23.13 3.82 0.40
CA ARG A 113 -23.72 4.34 1.65
C ARG A 113 -25.09 4.98 1.46
N ALA A 114 -25.46 5.34 0.23
CA ALA A 114 -26.75 5.91 -0.13
C ALA A 114 -27.83 4.82 -0.26
#